data_AF-A0AAW1HSU4-F1
#
_entry.id   AF-A0AAW1HSU4-F1
#
_cell.length_a   1.000
_cell.length_b   1.000
_cell.length_c   1.000
_cell.angle_alpha   90.00
_cell.angle_beta   90.00
_cell.angle_gamma   90.00
#
_symmetry.space_group_name_H-M   'P 1'
#
loop_
_entity.id
_entity.type
_entity.pdbx_description
1 polymer ?
#
loop_
_entity_poly.entity_id
_entity_poly.type
_entity_poly.pdbx_seq_one_letter_code
_entity_poly.pdbx_strand_id
1 'polypeptide(L)'
;APPPGCQHCTPDERHYCLSGNFVHDHCCCDRRHHEYLNFIPHTCYVGTTLCRTIARDCTEYARLRMCCCNKLALQKWTGKASASSMSVRCENIIVLLIFLYIVNIYL
;
A
#
# COMPACT_ATOMS: atom_id res chain seq x y z
N ALA A 1 7.72 2.64 23.90
CA ALA A 1 8.95 2.39 23.14
C ALA A 1 8.57 1.94 21.72
N PRO A 2 9.37 2.26 20.67
CA PRO A 2 9.15 1.74 19.33
C PRO A 2 9.36 0.21 19.30
N PRO A 3 8.76 -0.51 18.34
CA PRO A 3 9.03 -1.93 18.16
C PRO A 3 10.53 -2.17 17.89
N PRO A 4 11.08 -3.35 18.24
CA PRO A 4 12.46 -3.70 17.91
C PRO A 4 12.72 -3.53 16.40
N GLY A 5 13.79 -2.80 16.05
CA GLY A 5 14.14 -2.48 14.67
C GLY A 5 13.48 -1.21 14.09
N CYS A 6 12.65 -0.51 14.85
CA CYS A 6 12.08 0.78 14.47
C CYS A 6 12.77 1.93 15.21
N GLN A 7 12.98 3.07 14.55
CA GLN A 7 13.40 4.29 15.25
C GLN A 7 12.23 4.94 16.01
N HIS A 8 12.55 5.83 16.95
CA HIS A 8 11.55 6.66 17.61
C HIS A 8 10.96 7.66 16.61
N CYS A 9 9.64 7.63 16.41
CA CYS A 9 8.88 8.72 15.80
C CYS A 9 8.10 9.49 16.87
N THR A 10 7.88 10.77 16.65
CA THR A 10 6.89 11.58 17.36
C THR A 10 5.46 11.12 17.02
N PRO A 11 4.44 11.54 17.81
CA PRO A 11 3.05 11.26 17.48
C PRO A 11 2.61 11.78 16.10
N ASP A 12 3.08 12.97 15.70
CA ASP A 12 2.73 13.59 14.43
C ASP A 12 3.36 12.86 13.23
N GLU A 13 4.63 12.45 13.38
CA GLU A 13 5.31 11.62 12.39
C GLU A 13 4.59 10.29 12.21
N ARG A 14 4.15 9.67 13.33
CA ARG A 14 3.35 8.44 13.26
C ARG A 14 2.03 8.66 12.53
N HIS A 15 1.38 9.80 12.74
CA HIS A 15 0.16 10.15 12.00
C HIS A 15 0.43 10.26 10.50
N TYR A 16 1.53 10.93 10.13
CA TYR A 16 1.99 11.00 8.75
C TYR A 16 2.20 9.60 8.13
N CYS A 17 2.90 8.70 8.82
CA CYS A 17 3.17 7.32 8.35
C CYS A 17 1.90 6.51 8.02
N LEU A 18 0.82 6.76 8.75
CA LEU A 18 -0.46 6.07 8.61
C LEU A 18 -1.41 6.74 7.61
N SER A 19 -1.02 7.90 7.07
CA SER A 19 -1.81 8.73 6.16
C SER A 19 -1.45 8.50 4.70
N GLY A 20 -2.31 8.94 3.79
CA GLY A 20 -2.02 8.95 2.35
C GLY A 20 -0.81 9.80 1.96
N ASN A 21 -0.36 10.71 2.83
CA ASN A 21 0.80 11.57 2.56
C ASN A 21 2.10 10.76 2.47
N PHE A 22 2.22 9.69 3.26
CA PHE A 22 3.37 8.79 3.20
C PHE A 22 3.44 8.06 1.85
N VAL A 23 2.29 7.63 1.32
CA VAL A 23 2.20 7.00 -0.01
C VAL A 23 2.51 8.01 -1.12
N HIS A 24 2.00 9.24 -0.99
CA HIS A 24 2.29 10.32 -1.94
C HIS A 24 3.79 10.62 -2.02
N ASP A 25 4.44 10.81 -0.89
CA ASP A 25 5.88 11.10 -0.84
C ASP A 25 6.72 9.90 -1.30
N HIS A 26 6.30 8.68 -1.00
CA HIS A 26 6.89 7.46 -1.59
C HIS A 26 6.86 7.50 -3.11
N CYS A 27 5.71 7.80 -3.72
CA CYS A 27 5.59 7.90 -5.16
C CYS A 27 6.42 9.05 -5.75
N CYS A 28 6.56 10.18 -5.04
CA CYS A 28 7.37 11.31 -5.48
C CYS A 28 8.89 11.03 -5.42
N CYS A 29 9.35 10.38 -4.36
CA CYS A 29 10.78 10.26 -4.05
C CYS A 29 11.41 8.93 -4.49
N ASP A 30 10.71 7.81 -4.33
CA ASP A 30 11.26 6.49 -4.68
C ASP A 30 11.01 6.10 -6.15
N ARG A 31 10.10 6.83 -6.83
CA ARG A 31 9.87 6.86 -8.29
C ARG A 31 9.94 5.50 -9.00
N ARG A 32 9.30 4.46 -8.43
CA ARG A 32 9.27 3.07 -8.94
C ARG A 32 10.62 2.35 -9.09
N HIS A 33 11.75 3.01 -8.84
CA HIS A 33 13.08 2.39 -9.00
C HIS A 33 13.50 1.61 -7.76
N HIS A 34 13.03 2.03 -6.58
CA HIS A 34 13.30 1.34 -5.32
C HIS A 34 11.99 1.01 -4.62
N GLU A 35 11.58 -0.25 -4.70
CA GLU A 35 10.46 -0.76 -3.90
C GLU A 35 10.95 -1.00 -2.47
N TYR A 36 10.92 0.05 -1.66
CA TYR A 36 11.13 -0.07 -0.21
C TYR A 36 9.85 -0.51 0.52
N LEU A 37 8.70 -0.43 -0.16
CA LEU A 37 7.36 -0.57 0.40
C LEU A 37 6.48 -1.43 -0.53
N ASN A 38 6.85 -2.69 -0.75
CA ASN A 38 6.22 -3.64 -1.69
C ASN A 38 4.76 -4.01 -1.34
N PHE A 39 4.21 -3.38 -0.30
CA PHE A 39 2.85 -3.57 0.20
C PHE A 39 1.96 -2.34 -0.04
N ILE A 40 2.52 -1.25 -0.54
CA ILE A 40 1.77 -0.08 -0.99
C ILE A 40 1.29 -0.37 -2.42
N PRO A 41 0.06 0.04 -2.80
CA PRO A 41 -0.43 -0.18 -4.16
C PRO A 41 0.58 0.29 -5.21
N HIS A 42 0.98 -0.61 -6.12
CA HIS A 42 1.97 -0.35 -7.18
C HIS A 42 1.52 0.71 -8.20
N THR A 43 0.30 1.23 -8.07
CA THR A 43 -0.21 2.33 -8.88
C THR A 43 0.23 3.66 -8.29
N CYS A 44 1.53 3.94 -8.36
CA CYS A 44 2.01 5.31 -8.18
C CYS A 44 1.57 6.15 -9.40
N TYR A 45 0.52 6.94 -9.23
CA TYR A 45 0.06 7.94 -10.19
C TYR A 45 0.96 9.18 -10.09
N VAL A 46 2.19 9.05 -10.56
CA VAL A 46 3.00 10.22 -10.87
C VAL A 46 2.46 10.75 -12.19
N GLY A 47 1.54 11.72 -12.12
CA GLY A 47 1.04 12.41 -13.30
C GLY A 47 2.15 13.17 -14.03
N THR A 48 1.81 13.90 -15.09
CA THR A 48 2.76 14.76 -15.83
C THR A 48 3.21 16.00 -15.04
N THR A 49 2.62 16.24 -13.87
CA THR A 49 2.92 17.38 -13.01
C THR A 49 4.11 17.08 -12.10
N LEU A 50 4.95 18.09 -11.85
CA LEU A 50 6.04 18.02 -10.87
C LEU A 50 5.50 17.52 -9.50
N CYS A 51 5.97 16.34 -9.09
CA CYS A 51 5.59 15.76 -7.80
C CYS A 51 6.19 16.59 -6.67
N ARG A 52 5.35 17.14 -5.79
CA ARG A 52 5.77 17.94 -4.64
C ARG A 52 5.59 17.14 -3.36
N THR A 53 6.66 17.00 -2.60
CA THR A 53 6.67 16.31 -1.30
C THR A 53 5.90 17.08 -0.23
N ILE A 54 5.21 16.34 0.64
CA ILE A 54 4.49 16.85 1.81
C ILE A 54 5.45 16.92 3.01
N ALA A 55 6.33 15.93 3.17
CA ALA A 55 7.41 15.89 4.15
C ALA A 55 8.54 16.90 3.88
N ARG A 56 8.26 18.05 3.26
CA ARG A 56 9.22 19.07 2.81
C ARG A 56 10.08 18.65 1.61
N ASP A 57 10.86 17.59 1.71
CA ASP A 57 11.74 17.08 0.66
C ASP A 57 12.00 15.56 0.76
N CYS A 58 12.72 15.00 -0.21
CA CYS A 58 13.01 13.57 -0.24
C CYS A 58 14.01 13.10 0.82
N THR A 59 14.81 14.00 1.38
CA THR A 59 15.72 13.69 2.48
C THR A 59 14.94 13.50 3.77
N GLU A 60 13.99 14.39 4.04
CA GLU A 60 13.11 14.29 5.19
C GLU A 60 12.13 13.11 5.06
N TYR A 61 11.61 12.84 3.87
CA TYR A 61 10.88 11.59 3.60
C TYR A 61 11.72 10.34 3.93
N ALA A 62 13.01 10.30 3.56
CA ALA A 62 13.86 9.15 3.85
C ALA A 62 14.06 8.95 5.37
N ARG A 63 14.21 10.05 6.13
CA ARG A 63 14.24 10.01 7.60
C ARG A 63 12.92 9.48 8.17
N LEU A 64 11.79 10.01 7.71
CA LEU A 64 10.46 9.58 8.13
C LEU A 64 10.22 8.11 7.77
N ARG A 65 10.61 7.65 6.58
CA ARG A 65 10.48 6.23 6.18
C ARG A 65 11.21 5.28 7.12
N MET A 66 12.41 5.64 7.58
CA MET A 66 13.14 4.84 8.57
C MET A 66 12.40 4.78 9.92
N CYS A 67 11.78 5.88 10.34
CA CYS A 67 11.03 5.92 11.60
C CYS A 67 9.65 5.24 11.47
N CYS A 68 8.95 5.43 10.34
CA CYS A 68 7.62 4.90 10.05
C CYS A 68 7.53 3.39 10.17
N CYS A 69 8.70 2.73 10.14
CA CYS A 69 8.92 1.33 10.39
C CYS A 69 8.11 0.41 9.48
N ASN A 70 8.80 -0.40 8.70
CA ASN A 70 8.15 -1.30 7.75
C ASN A 70 7.03 -2.14 8.40
N LYS A 71 7.17 -2.56 9.66
CA LYS A 71 6.13 -3.32 10.36
C LYS A 71 4.82 -2.56 10.54
N LEU A 72 4.87 -1.29 10.96
CA LEU A 72 3.68 -0.47 11.20
C LEU A 72 3.02 -0.06 9.88
N ALA A 73 3.84 0.38 8.92
CA ALA A 73 3.38 0.70 7.58
C ALA A 73 2.75 -0.54 6.90
N LEU A 74 3.41 -1.70 6.98
CA LEU A 74 2.90 -2.97 6.47
C LEU A 74 1.52 -3.28 7.05
N GLN A 75 1.36 -3.31 8.37
CA GLN A 75 0.08 -3.62 9.02
C GLN A 75 -1.08 -2.72 8.54
N LYS A 76 -0.83 -1.42 8.36
CA LYS A 76 -1.88 -0.48 7.92
C LYS A 76 -2.26 -0.67 6.46
N TRP A 77 -1.27 -0.87 5.59
CA TRP A 77 -1.45 -0.85 4.14
C TRP A 77 -1.76 -2.24 3.57
N THR A 78 -1.30 -3.34 4.19
CA THR A 78 -1.76 -4.69 3.84
C THR A 78 -3.21 -4.91 4.22
N GLY A 79 -3.67 -4.42 5.37
CA GLY A 79 -5.09 -4.51 5.73
C GLY A 79 -6.01 -3.83 4.71
N LYS A 80 -5.55 -2.74 4.09
CA LYS A 80 -6.27 -2.09 2.97
C LYS A 80 -6.21 -2.91 1.69
N ALA A 81 -5.05 -3.47 1.34
CA ALA A 81 -4.88 -4.30 0.15
C ALA A 81 -5.69 -5.61 0.22
N SER A 82 -5.78 -6.22 1.41
CA SER A 82 -6.61 -7.40 1.68
C SER A 82 -8.11 -7.07 1.68
N ALA A 83 -8.51 -5.91 2.19
CA ALA A 83 -9.91 -5.47 2.14
C ALA A 83 -10.39 -5.19 0.71
N SER A 84 -9.53 -4.64 -0.15
CA SER A 84 -9.85 -4.45 -1.58
C SER A 84 -9.88 -5.74 -2.39
N SER A 85 -9.26 -6.82 -1.90
CA SER A 85 -9.31 -8.16 -2.54
C SER A 85 -10.42 -9.06 -1.98
N MET A 86 -11.12 -8.66 -0.90
CA MET A 86 -12.29 -9.38 -0.38
C MET A 86 -13.61 -9.09 -1.13
N SER A 87 -13.58 -8.30 -2.21
CA SER A 87 -14.66 -8.32 -3.20
C SER A 87 -14.45 -9.46 -4.21
N VAL A 88 -14.33 -10.70 -3.73
CA VAL A 88 -14.65 -11.84 -4.59
C VAL A 88 -16.15 -11.78 -4.80
N ARG A 89 -16.57 -11.11 -5.88
CA ARG A 89 -17.97 -11.03 -6.30
C ARG A 89 -18.52 -12.45 -6.35
N CYS A 90 -19.55 -12.73 -5.54
CA CYS A 90 -20.28 -14.00 -5.54
C CYS A 90 -20.78 -14.41 -6.94
N GLU A 91 -20.85 -13.48 -7.89
CA GLU A 91 -21.21 -13.72 -9.29
C GLU A 91 -20.30 -14.75 -9.98
N ASN A 92 -19.00 -14.76 -9.71
CA ASN A 92 -18.07 -15.67 -10.40
C ASN A 92 -18.23 -17.14 -9.98
N ILE A 93 -18.67 -17.39 -8.74
CA ILE A 93 -18.92 -18.75 -8.24
C ILE A 93 -20.16 -19.35 -8.92
N ILE A 94 -21.21 -18.54 -9.11
CA ILE A 94 -22.45 -18.99 -9.77
C ILE A 94 -22.18 -19.39 -11.22
N VAL A 95 -21.41 -18.59 -11.96
CA VAL A 95 -21.03 -18.90 -13.36
C VAL A 95 -20.24 -20.21 -13.45
N LEU A 96 -19.34 -20.46 -12.51
CA LEU A 96 -18.51 -21.66 -12.48
C LEU A 96 -19.34 -22.91 -12.14
N LEU A 97 -20.32 -22.79 -11.24
CA LEU A 97 -21.27 -23.87 -10.92
C LEU A 97 -22.21 -24.17 -12.10
N ILE A 98 -22.70 -23.16 -12.82
CA ILE A 98 -23.51 -23.33 -14.03
C ILE A 98 -22.69 -24.03 -15.11
N PHE A 99 -21.44 -23.64 -15.31
CA PHE A 99 -20.57 -24.25 -16.31
C PHE A 99 -20.30 -25.74 -15.99
N LEU A 100 -20.01 -26.06 -14.73
CA LEU A 100 -19.81 -27.45 -14.29
C LEU A 100 -21.07 -28.30 -14.46
N TYR A 101 -22.24 -27.73 -14.17
CA TYR A 101 -23.53 -28.40 -14.37
C TYR A 101 -23.80 -28.69 -15.85
N ILE A 102 -23.57 -27.71 -16.73
CA ILE A 102 -23.71 -27.88 -18.18
C ILE A 102 -22.76 -28.96 -18.68
N VAL A 103 -21.47 -28.91 -18.33
CA VAL A 103 -20.49 -29.91 -18.74
C VAL A 103 -20.89 -31.32 -18.28
N ASN A 104 -21.42 -31.48 -17.07
CA ASN A 104 -21.87 -32.79 -16.56
C ASN A 104 -23.12 -33.35 -17.26
N ILE A 105 -23.93 -32.49 -17.89
CA ILE A 105 -25.10 -32.93 -18.68
C ILE A 105 -24.70 -33.32 -20.12
N TYR A 106 -23.72 -32.62 -20.69
CA TYR A 106 -23.36 -32.73 -22.11
C TYR A 106 -22.11 -33.58 -22.39
N LEU A 107 -21.36 -34.01 -21.37
CA LEU A 107 -20.31 -35.03 -21.43
C LEU A 107 -20.71 -36.24 -20.57
#